data_AF-A0A0Q8EFI7-F1
#
_entry.id   AF-A0A0Q8EFI7-F1
#
_cell.length_a   1.000
_cell.length_b   1.000
_cell.length_c   1.000
_cell.angle_alpha   90.00
_cell.angle_beta   90.00
_cell.angle_gamma   90.00
#
_symmetry.space_group_name_H-M   'P 1'
#
loop_
_entity.id
_entity.type
_entity.pdbx_description
1 polymer ?
#
loop_
_entity_poly.entity_id
_entity_poly.type
_entity_poly.pdbx_seq_one_letter_code
_entity_poly.pdbx_strand_id
1 'polypeptide(L)'
;MADRPRFPGGTFGNRFGDPAIDGEVLPPPIDPERFRHIQLLNEAVLVNFAASPNPRTPWGWSTLAWDVTMPTTFLPGVHVEAVLFGEGEQIVPAQGTRPARPYNETTYTLSLRTPLAVRMMGQVTLGIDFGACFELPQRSDVIRDLIREEVRRAFPSSGQVTLRGSEIGVDFGINSFVVDIPLTADVPNWFDADIDMTLGFEVFPVDGRVAARYGFARTSVSFGTASAILSGGCSSAVAKALEAACDGFFDGFIGPAIARQLRDQVQAGMNTALAEFNQGRSPPYKVHDFSLTEFNLLVRVCPVSAPPPPPDPNRPGRDGGLEPLHS
;
A
#
# COMPACT_ATOMS: atom_id res chain seq x y z
N MET A 1 -21.05 -11.00 31.54
CA MET A 1 -21.27 -12.42 31.25
C MET A 1 -20.48 -12.75 30.01
N ALA A 2 -19.36 -13.46 30.18
CA ALA A 2 -18.50 -13.90 29.09
C ALA A 2 -17.98 -15.29 29.48
N ASP A 3 -18.50 -16.31 28.80
CA ASP A 3 -18.09 -17.70 28.95
C ASP A 3 -16.73 -17.92 28.27
N ARG A 4 -15.78 -18.46 29.04
CA ARG A 4 -14.54 -19.04 28.52
C ARG A 4 -14.73 -20.56 28.42
N PRO A 5 -14.43 -21.21 27.29
CA PRO A 5 -14.44 -22.67 27.24
C PRO A 5 -13.30 -23.24 28.09
N ARG A 6 -13.66 -24.09 29.06
CA ARG A 6 -12.75 -24.97 29.81
C ARG A 6 -12.56 -26.25 29.00
N PHE A 7 -11.31 -26.61 28.71
CA PHE A 7 -10.97 -27.95 28.24
C PHE A 7 -10.85 -28.91 29.43
N PRO A 8 -11.42 -30.14 29.35
CA PRO A 8 -11.32 -31.11 30.43
C PRO A 8 -9.96 -31.80 30.41
N GLY A 9 -9.29 -31.79 31.56
CA GLY A 9 -8.16 -32.67 31.84
C GLY A 9 -8.62 -34.12 31.96
N GLY A 10 -7.91 -35.02 31.28
CA GLY A 10 -8.03 -36.46 31.44
C GLY A 10 -6.64 -37.06 31.72
N THR A 11 -6.37 -37.33 32.98
CA THR A 11 -5.27 -38.19 33.43
C THR A 11 -5.77 -39.62 33.54
N PHE A 12 -5.28 -40.56 32.72
CA PHE A 12 -5.17 -41.99 33.06
C PHE A 12 -4.21 -42.70 32.10
N GLY A 13 -3.27 -43.49 32.65
CA GLY A 13 -2.79 -44.72 31.99
C GLY A 13 -1.32 -44.80 31.59
N ASN A 14 -0.44 -45.04 32.56
CA ASN A 14 0.84 -45.72 32.32
C ASN A 14 0.59 -47.11 31.71
N ARG A 15 1.13 -47.39 30.52
CA ARG A 15 1.78 -48.65 30.10
C ARG A 15 1.93 -48.67 28.58
N PHE A 16 3.19 -48.76 28.17
CA PHE A 16 3.78 -49.25 26.91
C PHE A 16 4.86 -48.26 26.49
N GLY A 17 6.09 -48.78 26.44
CA GLY A 17 7.31 -47.97 26.41
C GLY A 17 7.44 -47.17 25.13
N ASP A 18 7.58 -45.86 25.28
CA ASP A 18 8.30 -45.04 24.31
C ASP A 18 9.79 -45.14 24.65
N PRO A 19 10.65 -45.65 23.75
CA PRO A 19 12.07 -45.46 23.91
C PRO A 19 12.32 -43.96 23.81
N ALA A 20 13.13 -43.44 24.73
CA ALA A 20 13.66 -42.10 24.66
C ALA A 20 14.23 -41.86 23.25
N ILE A 21 13.54 -41.07 22.43
CA ILE A 21 14.15 -40.37 21.30
C ILE A 21 14.35 -38.93 21.77
N ASP A 22 15.23 -38.79 22.76
CA ASP A 22 16.07 -37.59 22.92
C ASP A 22 17.13 -37.61 21.80
N GLY A 23 16.66 -37.68 20.56
CA GLY A 23 17.47 -37.41 19.41
C GLY A 23 17.62 -35.89 19.36
N GLU A 24 18.67 -35.38 19.99
CA GLU A 24 19.27 -34.13 19.52
C GLU A 24 19.39 -34.27 18.00
N VAL A 25 18.54 -33.56 17.27
CA VAL A 25 18.65 -33.45 15.82
C VAL A 25 19.96 -32.70 15.62
N LEU A 26 21.05 -33.45 15.49
CA LEU A 26 22.35 -32.90 15.15
C LEU A 26 22.12 -32.01 13.92
N PRO A 27 22.56 -30.73 13.97
CA PRO A 27 22.41 -29.87 12.81
C PRO A 27 22.99 -30.62 11.61
N PRO A 28 22.31 -30.58 10.45
CA PRO A 28 22.75 -31.33 9.27
C PRO A 28 24.23 -31.01 9.00
N PRO A 29 25.04 -31.99 8.57
CA PRO A 29 26.45 -31.77 8.30
C PRO A 29 26.61 -30.53 7.43
N ILE A 30 27.37 -29.53 7.88
CA ILE A 30 27.67 -28.37 7.06
C ILE A 30 28.43 -28.89 5.84
N ASP A 31 27.84 -28.73 4.67
CA ASP A 31 28.47 -29.06 3.40
C ASP A 31 29.84 -28.35 3.33
N PRO A 32 30.95 -29.10 3.23
CA PRO A 32 32.29 -28.51 3.22
C PRO A 32 32.49 -27.53 2.06
N GLU A 33 31.76 -27.70 0.95
CA GLU A 33 31.80 -26.77 -0.19
C GLU A 33 31.14 -25.43 0.17
N ARG A 34 29.94 -25.48 0.75
CA ARG A 34 29.25 -24.30 1.28
C ARG A 34 30.10 -23.55 2.31
N PHE A 35 30.82 -24.26 3.17
CA PHE A 35 31.70 -23.64 4.16
C PHE A 35 32.85 -22.85 3.52
N ARG A 36 33.46 -23.37 2.44
CA ARG A 36 34.48 -22.64 1.66
C ARG A 36 33.94 -21.36 1.03
N HIS A 37 32.72 -21.41 0.51
CA HIS A 37 32.06 -20.21 -0.02
C HIS A 37 31.80 -19.16 1.06
N ILE A 38 31.38 -19.57 2.26
CA ILE A 38 31.21 -18.67 3.40
C ILE A 38 32.55 -18.04 3.80
N GLN A 39 33.63 -18.83 3.85
CA GLN A 39 34.98 -18.32 4.14
C GLN A 39 35.44 -17.31 3.09
N LEU A 40 35.25 -17.60 1.80
CA LEU A 40 35.54 -16.68 0.70
C LEU A 40 34.78 -15.36 0.87
N LEU A 41 33.47 -15.42 1.15
CA LEU A 41 32.66 -14.22 1.36
C LEU A 41 33.09 -13.42 2.59
N ASN A 42 33.69 -14.06 3.61
CA ASN A 42 34.18 -13.41 4.82
C ASN A 42 35.42 -12.53 4.59
N GLU A 43 36.18 -12.76 3.51
CA GLU A 43 37.32 -11.90 3.13
C GLU A 43 36.90 -10.52 2.64
N ALA A 44 35.68 -10.41 2.13
CA ALA A 44 35.18 -9.14 1.65
C ALA A 44 35.00 -8.14 2.79
N VAL A 45 35.28 -6.87 2.50
CA VAL A 45 35.14 -5.76 3.46
C VAL A 45 34.26 -4.67 2.85
N LEU A 46 33.24 -4.25 3.59
CA LEU A 46 32.48 -3.06 3.25
C LEU A 46 33.27 -1.83 3.69
N VAL A 47 33.77 -1.06 2.72
CA VAL A 47 34.51 0.19 2.99
C VAL A 47 33.52 1.32 3.26
N ASN A 48 32.51 1.45 2.39
CA ASN A 48 31.46 2.45 2.55
C ASN A 48 30.15 1.96 1.93
N PHE A 49 29.03 2.29 2.56
CA PHE A 49 27.71 2.22 1.94
C PHE A 49 26.84 3.31 2.53
N ALA A 50 26.48 4.28 1.70
CA ALA A 50 25.76 5.45 2.15
C ALA A 50 24.81 5.96 1.06
N ALA A 51 23.83 6.75 1.49
CA ALA A 51 22.96 7.54 0.63
C ALA A 51 23.16 9.02 0.95
N SER A 52 23.24 9.87 -0.08
CA SER A 52 23.34 11.32 0.10
C SER A 52 22.47 12.08 -0.90
N PRO A 53 21.59 13.00 -0.44
CA PRO A 53 21.25 13.27 0.96
C PRO A 53 20.46 12.11 1.60
N ASN A 54 20.57 11.97 2.93
CA ASN A 54 19.73 11.09 3.75
C ASN A 54 19.57 11.70 5.16
N PRO A 55 18.34 12.07 5.59
CA PRO A 55 17.09 11.95 4.85
C PRO A 55 17.05 12.90 3.65
N ARG A 56 16.22 12.57 2.65
CA ARG A 56 16.00 13.42 1.47
C ARG A 56 14.68 14.16 1.58
N THR A 57 14.56 15.28 0.88
CA THR A 57 13.26 15.94 0.72
C THR A 57 12.30 15.02 -0.05
N PRO A 58 10.98 15.17 0.14
CA PRO A 58 9.98 14.48 -0.64
C PRO A 58 10.22 14.73 -2.14
N TRP A 59 10.12 13.67 -2.95
CA TRP A 59 10.49 13.65 -4.38
C TRP A 59 11.90 14.11 -4.73
N GLY A 60 12.77 14.37 -3.75
CA GLY A 60 14.19 14.61 -3.97
C GLY A 60 14.88 13.34 -4.45
N TRP A 61 15.99 13.53 -5.16
CA TRP A 61 16.90 12.45 -5.51
C TRP A 61 17.92 12.26 -4.39
N SER A 62 18.34 11.02 -4.19
CA SER A 62 19.54 10.68 -3.45
C SER A 62 20.47 9.88 -4.34
N THR A 63 21.76 9.90 -4.01
CA THR A 63 22.75 9.04 -4.65
C THR A 63 23.16 7.98 -3.63
N LEU A 64 22.90 6.73 -3.95
CA LEU A 64 23.52 5.59 -3.28
C LEU A 64 24.95 5.47 -3.75
N ALA A 65 25.88 5.29 -2.82
CA ALA A 65 27.29 5.05 -3.10
C ALA A 65 27.76 3.88 -2.25
N TRP A 66 28.45 2.93 -2.88
CA TRP A 66 29.02 1.78 -2.19
C TRP A 66 30.44 1.50 -2.66
N ASP A 67 31.21 0.95 -1.75
CA ASP A 67 32.57 0.50 -1.97
C ASP A 67 32.81 -0.78 -1.17
N VAL A 68 33.01 -1.88 -1.89
CA VAL A 68 33.30 -3.20 -1.36
C VAL A 68 34.64 -3.67 -1.88
N THR A 69 35.54 -4.01 -0.96
CA THR A 69 36.75 -4.77 -1.29
C THR A 69 36.35 -6.22 -1.51
N MET A 70 36.50 -6.71 -2.75
CA MET A 70 36.16 -8.08 -3.12
C MET A 70 37.19 -9.09 -2.57
N PRO A 71 36.79 -10.34 -2.30
CA PRO A 71 37.72 -11.39 -1.91
C PRO A 71 38.83 -11.58 -2.94
N THR A 72 40.06 -11.82 -2.47
CA THR A 72 41.21 -12.10 -3.33
C THR A 72 41.45 -13.59 -3.52
N THR A 73 40.91 -14.43 -2.64
CA THR A 73 41.02 -15.89 -2.77
C THR A 73 40.26 -16.38 -3.99
N PHE A 74 40.91 -17.23 -4.79
CA PHE A 74 40.31 -17.83 -5.98
C PHE A 74 39.82 -19.24 -5.67
N LEU A 75 38.51 -19.47 -5.83
CA LEU A 75 37.91 -20.81 -5.84
C LEU A 75 37.49 -21.14 -7.28
N PRO A 76 38.05 -22.19 -7.92
CA PRO A 76 37.71 -22.55 -9.29
C PRO A 76 36.20 -22.75 -9.48
N GLY A 77 35.63 -22.09 -10.50
CA GLY A 77 34.19 -22.17 -10.82
C GLY A 77 33.27 -21.32 -9.95
N VAL A 78 33.80 -20.63 -8.93
CA VAL A 78 33.02 -19.75 -8.05
C VAL A 78 33.23 -18.30 -8.48
N HIS A 79 32.13 -17.62 -8.83
CA HIS A 79 32.10 -16.18 -9.03
C HIS A 79 31.39 -15.52 -7.84
N VAL A 80 31.95 -14.40 -7.38
CA VAL A 80 31.36 -13.58 -6.33
C VAL A 80 30.67 -12.39 -7.00
N GLU A 81 29.38 -12.23 -6.76
CA GLU A 81 28.57 -11.13 -7.27
C GLU A 81 28.21 -10.19 -6.14
N ALA A 82 28.31 -8.88 -6.37
CA ALA A 82 27.65 -7.91 -5.50
C ALA A 82 26.22 -7.69 -5.98
N VAL A 83 25.28 -7.77 -5.05
CA VAL A 83 23.84 -7.69 -5.30
C VAL A 83 23.24 -6.60 -4.43
N LEU A 84 22.61 -5.62 -5.06
CA LEU A 84 21.88 -4.55 -4.41
C LEU A 84 20.38 -4.88 -4.43
N PHE A 85 19.78 -4.91 -3.24
CA PHE A 85 18.34 -5.07 -3.02
C PHE A 85 17.73 -3.72 -2.64
N GLY A 86 16.49 -3.46 -3.08
CA GLY A 86 15.69 -2.30 -2.67
C GLY A 86 14.49 -2.10 -3.60
N GLU A 87 14.76 -1.69 -4.84
CA GLU A 87 13.76 -1.57 -5.92
C GLU A 87 13.76 -2.82 -6.83
N GLY A 88 13.94 -3.99 -6.22
CA GLY A 88 14.27 -5.25 -6.90
C GLY A 88 15.71 -5.68 -6.70
N GLU A 89 16.05 -6.84 -7.25
CA GLU A 89 17.40 -7.43 -7.21
C GLU A 89 18.21 -6.96 -8.41
N GLN A 90 19.43 -6.44 -8.16
CA GLN A 90 20.33 -6.00 -9.22
C GLN A 90 21.76 -6.40 -8.92
N ILE A 91 22.43 -7.00 -9.91
CA ILE A 91 23.87 -7.26 -9.86
C ILE A 91 24.58 -5.93 -10.15
N VAL A 92 25.49 -5.55 -9.26
CA VAL A 92 26.23 -4.29 -9.30
C VAL A 92 27.74 -4.55 -9.28
N PRO A 93 28.57 -3.61 -9.79
CA PRO A 93 30.00 -3.66 -9.53
C PRO A 93 30.31 -3.52 -8.04
N ALA A 94 31.49 -3.97 -7.61
CA ALA A 94 31.93 -3.88 -6.22
C ALA A 94 32.03 -2.42 -5.70
N GLN A 95 32.29 -1.48 -6.60
CA GLN A 95 32.30 -0.06 -6.36
C GLN A 95 31.35 0.62 -7.33
N GLY A 96 30.52 1.54 -6.84
CA GLY A 96 29.58 2.22 -7.71
C GLY A 96 28.76 3.28 -7.02
N THR A 97 28.03 4.01 -7.87
CA THR A 97 26.99 4.93 -7.44
C THR A 97 25.73 4.70 -8.24
N ARG A 98 24.57 4.99 -7.64
CA ARG A 98 23.28 4.88 -8.31
C ARG A 98 22.32 5.97 -7.82
N PRO A 99 21.64 6.69 -8.73
CA PRO A 99 20.56 7.57 -8.32
C PRO A 99 19.38 6.74 -7.79
N ALA A 100 18.85 7.16 -6.66
CA ALA A 100 17.71 6.56 -5.98
C ALA A 100 16.64 7.63 -5.73
N ARG A 101 15.39 7.30 -6.05
CA ARG A 101 14.23 8.15 -5.78
C ARG A 101 13.03 7.25 -5.49
N PRO A 102 13.10 6.45 -4.41
CA PRO A 102 11.93 5.69 -4.01
C PRO A 102 10.78 6.64 -3.66
N TYR A 103 9.55 6.18 -3.74
CA TYR A 103 8.41 7.00 -3.33
C TYR A 103 8.32 7.10 -1.80
N ASN A 104 8.46 5.97 -1.11
CA ASN A 104 8.46 5.87 0.34
C ASN A 104 9.88 5.69 0.91
N GLU A 105 9.98 5.62 2.23
CA GLU A 105 11.20 5.13 2.88
C GLU A 105 11.54 3.74 2.36
N THR A 106 12.78 3.54 1.93
CA THR A 106 13.21 2.27 1.34
C THR A 106 14.58 1.89 1.90
N THR A 107 14.68 0.65 2.37
CA THR A 107 15.94 0.08 2.81
C THR A 107 16.63 -0.59 1.64
N TYR A 108 17.84 -0.12 1.33
CA TYR A 108 18.72 -0.76 0.38
C TYR A 108 19.69 -1.67 1.11
N THR A 109 19.82 -2.90 0.64
CA THR A 109 20.72 -3.89 1.22
C THR A 109 21.74 -4.32 0.18
N LEU A 110 23.02 -4.24 0.53
CA LEU A 110 24.11 -4.72 -0.30
C LEU A 110 24.57 -6.06 0.24
N SER A 111 24.61 -7.06 -0.63
CA SER A 111 25.04 -8.42 -0.30
C SER A 111 26.07 -8.91 -1.32
N LEU A 112 26.93 -9.83 -0.89
CA LEU A 112 27.73 -10.63 -1.78
C LEU A 112 27.14 -12.04 -1.90
N ARG A 113 27.12 -12.57 -3.11
CA ARG A 113 26.58 -13.90 -3.41
C ARG A 113 27.60 -14.75 -4.14
N THR A 114 27.59 -16.03 -3.80
CA THR A 114 28.16 -17.13 -4.57
C THR A 114 27.05 -18.15 -4.86
N PRO A 115 27.28 -19.20 -5.66
CA PRO A 115 26.25 -20.22 -5.92
C PRO A 115 25.69 -20.92 -4.67
N LEU A 116 26.45 -21.01 -3.57
CA LEU A 116 26.08 -21.78 -2.36
C LEU A 116 25.95 -20.93 -1.09
N ALA A 117 26.32 -19.64 -1.13
CA ALA A 117 26.32 -18.78 0.04
C ALA A 117 26.03 -17.32 -0.32
N VAL A 118 25.41 -16.61 0.62
CA VAL A 118 25.14 -15.16 0.55
C VAL A 118 25.59 -14.54 1.86
N ARG A 119 26.21 -13.36 1.79
CA ARG A 119 26.62 -12.54 2.93
C ARG A 119 26.08 -11.13 2.77
N MET A 120 25.31 -10.65 3.73
CA MET A 120 24.93 -9.24 3.80
C MET A 120 26.16 -8.41 4.17
N MET A 121 26.49 -7.42 3.36
CA MET A 121 27.60 -6.51 3.60
C MET A 121 27.16 -5.32 4.45
N GLY A 122 25.99 -4.75 4.14
CA GLY A 122 25.43 -3.63 4.87
C GLY A 122 24.06 -3.22 4.34
N GLN A 123 23.42 -2.30 5.05
CA GLN A 123 22.13 -1.74 4.66
C GLN A 123 22.10 -0.23 4.91
N VAL A 124 21.36 0.47 4.07
CA VAL A 124 21.09 1.91 4.19
C VAL A 124 19.61 2.14 4.03
N THR A 125 18.95 2.65 5.07
CA THR A 125 17.56 3.11 4.97
C THR A 125 17.53 4.54 4.48
N LEU A 126 17.01 4.73 3.27
CA LEU A 126 16.81 6.05 2.68
C LEU A 126 15.49 6.62 3.19
N GLY A 127 15.58 7.47 4.21
CA GLY A 127 14.43 8.14 4.84
C GLY A 127 13.94 9.34 4.06
N ILE A 128 12.73 9.80 4.39
CA ILE A 128 12.13 11.01 3.81
C ILE A 128 11.96 12.05 4.92
N ASP A 129 12.50 13.25 4.71
CA ASP A 129 12.31 14.37 5.61
C ASP A 129 11.00 15.09 5.28
N PHE A 130 9.98 14.88 6.11
CA PHE A 130 8.68 15.55 5.98
C PHE A 130 8.63 16.92 6.68
N GLY A 131 9.75 17.44 7.21
CA GLY A 131 9.78 18.67 8.02
C GLY A 131 9.26 19.94 7.31
N ALA A 132 9.33 19.97 5.98
CA ALA A 132 8.81 21.08 5.17
C ALA A 132 7.38 20.84 4.61
N CYS A 133 6.76 19.70 4.93
CA CYS A 133 5.42 19.36 4.48
C CYS A 133 4.33 19.95 5.37
N PHE A 134 3.14 20.06 4.80
CA PHE A 134 1.91 20.41 5.52
C PHE A 134 0.91 19.27 5.44
N GLU A 135 0.11 19.12 6.49
CA GLU A 135 -1.08 18.28 6.46
C GLU A 135 -2.31 19.18 6.33
N LEU A 136 -3.07 18.97 5.26
CA LEU A 136 -4.30 19.70 4.96
C LEU A 136 -5.48 18.81 5.34
N PRO A 137 -6.22 19.13 6.42
CA PRO A 137 -7.45 18.42 6.73
C PRO A 137 -8.53 18.82 5.72
N GLN A 138 -8.98 17.85 4.95
CA GLN A 138 -10.20 17.96 4.14
C GLN A 138 -11.35 17.38 4.96
N ARG A 139 -12.40 18.18 5.14
CA ARG A 139 -13.54 17.78 5.97
C ARG A 139 -14.25 16.60 5.30
N SER A 140 -14.52 15.55 6.07
CA SER A 140 -15.15 14.34 5.54
C SER A 140 -16.56 14.58 5.03
N ASP A 141 -17.30 15.58 5.54
CA ASP A 141 -18.66 15.90 5.10
C ASP A 141 -18.72 16.26 3.61
N VAL A 142 -17.77 17.06 3.13
CA VAL A 142 -17.66 17.39 1.70
C VAL A 142 -17.47 16.13 0.86
N ILE A 143 -16.64 15.19 1.33
CA ILE A 143 -16.40 13.93 0.64
C ILE A 143 -17.65 13.04 0.71
N ARG A 144 -18.32 12.94 1.87
CA ARG A 144 -19.58 12.20 2.00
C ARG A 144 -20.62 12.71 1.01
N ASP A 145 -20.75 14.03 0.87
CA ASP A 145 -21.73 14.63 -0.02
C ASP A 145 -21.41 14.36 -1.49
N LEU A 146 -20.14 14.43 -1.89
CA LEU A 146 -19.70 14.02 -3.23
C LEU A 146 -20.05 12.54 -3.50
N ILE A 147 -19.80 11.64 -2.55
CA ILE A 147 -20.13 10.22 -2.70
C ILE A 147 -21.64 10.02 -2.85
N ARG A 148 -22.44 10.69 -2.01
CA ARG A 148 -23.91 10.63 -2.09
C ARG A 148 -24.44 11.14 -3.41
N GLU A 149 -23.90 12.25 -3.93
CA GLU A 149 -24.29 12.79 -5.23
C GLU A 149 -23.99 11.82 -6.39
N GLU A 150 -22.83 11.16 -6.36
CA GLU A 150 -22.49 10.18 -7.39
C GLU A 150 -23.37 8.93 -7.32
N VAL A 151 -23.71 8.46 -6.12
CA VAL A 151 -24.69 7.37 -5.95
C VAL A 151 -26.06 7.78 -6.48
N ARG A 152 -26.54 9.00 -6.20
CA ARG A 152 -27.80 9.53 -6.76
C ARG A 152 -27.78 9.62 -8.28
N ARG A 153 -26.62 9.92 -8.87
CA ARG A 153 -26.46 9.94 -10.33
C ARG A 153 -26.50 8.52 -10.92
N ALA A 154 -25.93 7.54 -10.22
CA ALA A 154 -25.95 6.14 -10.64
C ALA A 154 -27.34 5.51 -10.53
N PHE A 155 -28.14 5.92 -9.54
CA PHE A 155 -29.49 5.40 -9.29
C PHE A 155 -30.53 6.53 -9.36
N PRO A 156 -31.04 6.85 -10.56
CA PRO A 156 -32.02 7.92 -10.73
C PRO A 156 -33.36 7.59 -10.03
N SER A 157 -34.16 8.61 -9.80
CA SER A 157 -35.47 8.50 -9.14
C SER A 157 -36.57 7.84 -10.00
N SER A 158 -36.24 7.31 -11.17
CA SER A 158 -37.19 6.70 -12.10
C SER A 158 -36.54 5.49 -12.80
N GLY A 159 -37.27 4.38 -12.88
CA GLY A 159 -36.81 3.15 -13.54
C GLY A 159 -37.28 1.91 -12.78
N GLN A 160 -36.79 0.74 -13.21
CA GLN A 160 -37.06 -0.54 -12.53
C GLN A 160 -36.33 -0.66 -11.19
N VAL A 161 -35.22 0.06 -10.99
CA VAL A 161 -34.50 0.13 -9.72
C VAL A 161 -34.29 1.59 -9.39
N THR A 162 -34.74 2.02 -8.21
CA THR A 162 -34.71 3.41 -7.77
C THR A 162 -34.20 3.52 -6.34
N LEU A 163 -33.70 4.69 -5.94
CA LEU A 163 -33.33 4.94 -4.54
C LEU A 163 -34.57 4.96 -3.65
N ARG A 164 -34.50 4.21 -2.55
CA ARG A 164 -35.53 4.19 -1.53
C ARG A 164 -35.27 5.29 -0.51
N GLY A 165 -36.00 6.40 -0.65
CA GLY A 165 -35.82 7.57 0.21
C GLY A 165 -34.61 8.42 -0.17
N SER A 166 -34.19 9.31 0.73
CA SER A 166 -33.11 10.29 0.48
C SER A 166 -31.79 9.97 1.18
N GLU A 167 -31.78 9.00 2.08
CA GLU A 167 -30.64 8.68 2.92
C GLU A 167 -29.73 7.66 2.25
N ILE A 168 -28.51 8.09 1.93
CA ILE A 168 -27.40 7.23 1.52
C ILE A 168 -26.38 7.30 2.65
N GLY A 169 -26.12 6.15 3.28
CA GLY A 169 -25.14 6.02 4.35
C GLY A 169 -23.73 6.07 3.77
N VAL A 170 -22.85 6.87 4.38
CA VAL A 170 -21.43 6.91 4.02
C VAL A 170 -20.62 6.97 5.30
N ASP A 171 -20.07 5.83 5.67
CA ASP A 171 -19.28 5.67 6.89
C ASP A 171 -17.81 5.56 6.54
N PHE A 172 -17.02 6.46 7.12
CA PHE A 172 -15.57 6.50 6.94
C PHE A 172 -14.90 5.67 8.03
N GLY A 173 -14.06 4.73 7.62
CA GLY A 173 -13.11 4.04 8.47
C GLY A 173 -11.69 4.54 8.22
N ILE A 174 -10.71 3.83 8.78
CA ILE A 174 -9.30 4.09 8.50
C ILE A 174 -8.99 3.54 7.11
N ASN A 175 -8.59 4.42 6.18
CA ASN A 175 -8.24 4.09 4.77
C ASN A 175 -9.32 3.30 4.03
N SER A 176 -10.57 3.40 4.48
CA SER A 176 -11.70 2.71 3.87
C SER A 176 -12.97 3.50 4.11
N PHE A 177 -13.99 3.22 3.31
CA PHE A 177 -15.34 3.70 3.58
C PHE A 177 -16.36 2.68 3.09
N VAL A 178 -17.52 2.73 3.71
CA VAL A 178 -18.66 1.90 3.39
C VAL A 178 -19.80 2.81 2.92
N VAL A 179 -20.47 2.40 1.85
CA VAL A 179 -21.61 3.11 1.28
C VAL A 179 -22.83 2.21 1.36
N ASP A 180 -23.84 2.66 2.11
CA ASP A 180 -25.13 1.99 2.22
C ASP A 180 -26.13 2.67 1.30
N ILE A 181 -26.66 1.89 0.37
CA ILE A 181 -27.50 2.33 -0.73
C ILE A 181 -28.83 1.58 -0.63
N PRO A 182 -29.88 2.23 -0.07
CA PRO A 182 -31.21 1.65 -0.03
C PRO A 182 -31.88 1.84 -1.40
N LEU A 183 -32.34 0.73 -1.99
CA LEU A 183 -32.96 0.66 -3.30
C LEU A 183 -34.34 0.00 -3.20
N THR A 184 -35.22 0.35 -4.14
CA THR A 184 -36.48 -0.34 -4.40
C THR A 184 -36.49 -0.78 -5.85
N ALA A 185 -36.81 -2.05 -6.09
CA ALA A 185 -36.96 -2.61 -7.42
C ALA A 185 -38.42 -2.95 -7.72
N ASP A 186 -38.94 -2.38 -8.82
CA ASP A 186 -40.23 -2.74 -9.39
C ASP A 186 -40.10 -4.12 -10.06
N VAL A 187 -40.86 -5.09 -9.55
CA VAL A 187 -40.90 -6.45 -10.08
C VAL A 187 -42.23 -6.62 -10.83
N PRO A 188 -42.21 -6.65 -12.17
CA PRO A 188 -43.43 -6.69 -12.96
C PRO A 188 -44.37 -7.83 -12.58
N ASN A 189 -45.63 -7.51 -12.34
CA ASN A 189 -46.68 -8.44 -11.90
C ASN A 189 -46.43 -9.08 -10.52
N TRP A 190 -45.56 -8.47 -9.71
CA TRP A 190 -45.27 -8.86 -8.34
C TRP A 190 -45.26 -7.63 -7.43
N PHE A 191 -44.95 -7.83 -6.16
CA PHE A 191 -44.64 -6.79 -5.20
C PHE A 191 -43.23 -6.24 -5.39
N ASP A 192 -43.08 -4.93 -5.18
CA ASP A 192 -41.78 -4.27 -5.17
C ASP A 192 -40.85 -4.92 -4.15
N ALA A 193 -39.60 -5.10 -4.56
CA ALA A 193 -38.55 -5.64 -3.73
C ALA A 193 -37.76 -4.50 -3.09
N ASP A 194 -37.53 -4.64 -1.80
CA ASP A 194 -36.73 -3.75 -0.98
C ASP A 194 -35.29 -4.29 -0.97
N ILE A 195 -34.34 -3.53 -1.52
CA ILE A 195 -32.96 -3.96 -1.70
C ILE A 195 -32.05 -3.05 -0.89
N ASP A 196 -31.41 -3.59 0.13
CA ASP A 196 -30.37 -2.90 0.91
C ASP A 196 -29.00 -3.35 0.42
N MET A 197 -28.25 -2.41 -0.16
CA MET A 197 -26.93 -2.70 -0.70
C MET A 197 -25.85 -1.96 0.09
N THR A 198 -24.85 -2.69 0.54
CA THR A 198 -23.67 -2.16 1.22
C THR A 198 -22.44 -2.41 0.35
N LEU A 199 -21.73 -1.34 -0.02
CA LEU A 199 -20.50 -1.40 -0.81
C LEU A 199 -19.30 -0.96 0.04
N GLY A 200 -18.27 -1.80 0.13
CA GLY A 200 -17.03 -1.50 0.82
C GLY A 200 -15.91 -1.10 -0.13
N PHE A 201 -15.20 -0.02 0.20
CA PHE A 201 -14.08 0.49 -0.58
C PHE A 201 -12.86 0.72 0.30
N GLU A 202 -11.69 0.43 -0.25
CA GLU A 202 -10.40 0.78 0.32
C GLU A 202 -9.78 1.94 -0.46
N VAL A 203 -9.22 2.91 0.24
CA VAL A 203 -8.59 4.08 -0.38
C VAL A 203 -7.14 4.14 0.08
N PHE A 204 -6.23 4.28 -0.87
CA PHE A 204 -4.80 4.28 -0.57
C PHE A 204 -4.03 5.20 -1.52
N PRO A 205 -2.92 5.79 -1.02
CA PRO A 205 -2.02 6.61 -1.81
C PRO A 205 -1.21 5.78 -2.81
N VAL A 206 -1.08 6.28 -4.03
CA VAL A 206 -0.16 5.75 -5.05
C VAL A 206 0.54 6.92 -5.74
N ASP A 207 1.83 7.12 -5.44
CA ASP A 207 2.66 8.12 -6.10
C ASP A 207 2.09 9.56 -6.11
N GLY A 208 1.46 9.96 -5.00
CA GLY A 208 0.79 11.25 -4.83
C GLY A 208 -0.59 11.34 -5.51
N ARG A 209 -1.16 10.20 -5.89
CA ARG A 209 -2.51 10.06 -6.43
C ARG A 209 -3.40 9.24 -5.51
N VAL A 210 -4.70 9.48 -5.59
CA VAL A 210 -5.72 8.66 -4.96
C VAL A 210 -5.91 7.40 -5.78
N ALA A 211 -5.77 6.25 -5.14
CA ALA A 211 -6.31 4.99 -5.63
C ALA A 211 -7.46 4.56 -4.73
N ALA A 212 -8.49 4.01 -5.33
CA ALA A 212 -9.58 3.35 -4.64
C ALA A 212 -9.73 1.94 -5.22
N ARG A 213 -9.90 0.96 -4.33
CA ARG A 213 -10.18 -0.42 -4.67
C ARG A 213 -11.53 -0.81 -4.10
N TYR A 214 -12.33 -1.43 -4.94
CA TYR A 214 -13.55 -2.10 -4.51
C TYR A 214 -13.18 -3.32 -3.66
N GLY A 215 -13.76 -3.41 -2.47
CA GLY A 215 -13.52 -4.51 -1.53
C GLY A 215 -14.60 -5.58 -1.59
N PHE A 216 -15.86 -5.18 -1.41
CA PHE A 216 -16.99 -6.11 -1.35
C PHE A 216 -18.33 -5.43 -1.64
N ALA A 217 -19.33 -6.22 -2.03
CA ALA A 217 -20.75 -5.89 -1.92
C ALA A 217 -21.42 -6.84 -0.94
N ARG A 218 -22.46 -6.35 -0.29
CA ARG A 218 -23.46 -7.17 0.39
C ARG A 218 -24.82 -6.66 -0.01
N THR A 219 -25.66 -7.54 -0.53
CA THR A 219 -27.04 -7.22 -0.84
C THR A 219 -27.95 -7.99 0.10
N SER A 220 -28.95 -7.31 0.66
CA SER A 220 -30.10 -7.95 1.28
C SER A 220 -31.35 -7.58 0.49
N VAL A 221 -32.14 -8.59 0.13
CA VAL A 221 -33.41 -8.39 -0.56
C VAL A 221 -34.52 -8.83 0.37
N SER A 222 -35.47 -7.93 0.60
CA SER A 222 -36.67 -8.21 1.36
C SER A 222 -37.91 -7.85 0.56
N PHE A 223 -39.04 -8.44 0.93
CA PHE A 223 -40.32 -8.06 0.38
C PHE A 223 -41.28 -7.78 1.53
N GLY A 224 -42.22 -6.87 1.31
CA GLY A 224 -43.25 -6.55 2.31
C GLY A 224 -44.01 -7.77 2.82
N THR A 225 -44.48 -7.73 4.06
CA THR A 225 -45.17 -8.87 4.72
C THR A 225 -46.38 -9.40 3.94
N ALA A 226 -47.08 -8.54 3.20
CA ALA A 226 -48.20 -8.93 2.33
C ALA A 226 -47.76 -9.89 1.21
N SER A 227 -46.56 -9.70 0.65
CA SER A 227 -46.04 -10.56 -0.41
C SER A 227 -45.66 -11.94 0.12
N ALA A 228 -45.06 -12.02 1.31
CA ALA A 228 -44.67 -13.27 1.94
C ALA A 228 -45.89 -14.16 2.25
N ILE A 229 -47.00 -13.55 2.65
CA ILE A 229 -48.27 -14.22 2.91
C ILE A 229 -48.92 -14.68 1.59
N LEU A 230 -48.97 -13.79 0.59
CA LEU A 230 -49.65 -14.08 -0.69
C LEU A 230 -48.84 -15.01 -1.60
N SER A 231 -47.52 -15.04 -1.47
CA SER A 231 -46.64 -15.91 -2.25
C SER A 231 -46.44 -17.30 -1.61
N GLY A 232 -47.09 -17.60 -0.48
CA GLY A 232 -46.93 -18.87 0.23
C GLY A 232 -45.48 -19.19 0.64
N GLY A 233 -44.65 -18.18 0.94
CA GLY A 233 -43.25 -18.36 1.33
C GLY A 233 -42.21 -18.43 0.20
N CYS A 234 -42.62 -18.45 -1.08
CA CYS A 234 -41.69 -18.43 -2.22
C CYS A 234 -40.86 -17.13 -2.33
N SER A 235 -41.31 -16.03 -1.72
CA SER A 235 -40.58 -14.76 -1.67
C SER A 235 -39.19 -14.89 -1.05
N SER A 236 -38.99 -15.80 -0.10
CA SER A 236 -37.68 -16.05 0.52
C SER A 236 -36.65 -16.68 -0.42
N ALA A 237 -37.09 -17.58 -1.30
CA ALA A 237 -36.24 -18.22 -2.30
C ALA A 237 -35.90 -17.24 -3.44
N VAL A 238 -36.89 -16.43 -3.85
CA VAL A 238 -36.71 -15.36 -4.84
C VAL A 238 -35.77 -14.28 -4.31
N ALA A 239 -35.90 -13.88 -3.04
CA ALA A 239 -35.00 -12.94 -2.39
C ALA A 239 -33.54 -13.42 -2.44
N LYS A 240 -33.26 -14.65 -2.00
CA LYS A 240 -31.90 -15.21 -2.04
C LYS A 240 -31.33 -15.32 -3.46
N ALA A 241 -32.15 -15.67 -4.44
CA ALA A 241 -31.72 -15.74 -5.83
C ALA A 241 -31.40 -14.33 -6.39
N LEU A 242 -32.21 -13.33 -6.03
CA LEU A 242 -31.97 -11.93 -6.37
C LEU A 242 -30.73 -11.38 -5.65
N GLU A 243 -30.51 -11.70 -4.38
CA GLU A 243 -29.29 -11.35 -3.64
C GLU A 243 -28.05 -11.87 -4.36
N ALA A 244 -28.00 -13.16 -4.70
CA ALA A 244 -26.86 -13.75 -5.40
C ALA A 244 -26.63 -13.17 -6.80
N ALA A 245 -27.71 -12.86 -7.53
CA ALA A 245 -27.62 -12.22 -8.85
C ALA A 245 -27.15 -10.75 -8.75
N CYS A 246 -27.64 -10.03 -7.74
CA CYS A 246 -27.23 -8.66 -7.44
C CYS A 246 -25.76 -8.62 -7.04
N ASP A 247 -25.34 -9.43 -6.07
CA ASP A 247 -23.95 -9.50 -5.60
C ASP A 247 -22.99 -9.75 -6.78
N GLY A 248 -23.31 -10.68 -7.69
CA GLY A 248 -22.48 -10.93 -8.88
C GLY A 248 -22.42 -9.75 -9.87
N PHE A 249 -23.52 -9.03 -10.07
CA PHE A 249 -23.55 -7.84 -10.93
C PHE A 249 -22.80 -6.66 -10.31
N PHE A 250 -22.95 -6.46 -9.00
CA PHE A 250 -22.31 -5.37 -8.27
C PHE A 250 -20.80 -5.62 -8.11
N ASP A 251 -20.39 -6.84 -7.76
CA ASP A 251 -18.97 -7.23 -7.71
C ASP A 251 -18.30 -7.11 -9.09
N GLY A 252 -19.00 -7.51 -10.15
CA GLY A 252 -18.42 -7.56 -11.50
C GLY A 252 -18.38 -6.23 -12.24
N PHE A 253 -19.32 -5.32 -11.99
CA PHE A 253 -19.53 -4.17 -12.88
C PHE A 253 -19.68 -2.83 -12.15
N ILE A 254 -20.65 -2.72 -11.24
CA ILE A 254 -21.02 -1.44 -10.62
C ILE A 254 -20.00 -1.01 -9.56
N GLY A 255 -19.55 -1.92 -8.69
CA GLY A 255 -18.56 -1.63 -7.65
C GLY A 255 -17.27 -1.02 -8.23
N PRO A 256 -16.64 -1.66 -9.24
CA PRO A 256 -15.47 -1.10 -9.93
C PRO A 256 -15.74 0.21 -10.69
N ALA A 257 -16.96 0.44 -11.18
CA ALA A 257 -17.33 1.70 -11.83
C ALA A 257 -17.44 2.85 -10.81
N ILE A 258 -18.14 2.62 -9.70
CA ILE A 258 -18.26 3.58 -8.59
C ILE A 258 -16.88 3.88 -8.00
N ALA A 259 -16.04 2.86 -7.79
CA ALA A 259 -14.67 3.05 -7.28
C ALA A 259 -13.83 3.97 -8.18
N ARG A 260 -13.92 3.79 -9.51
CA ARG A 260 -13.22 4.66 -10.48
C ARG A 260 -13.72 6.09 -10.44
N GLN A 261 -15.04 6.27 -10.47
CA GLN A 261 -15.66 7.60 -10.47
C GLN A 261 -15.34 8.37 -9.18
N LEU A 262 -15.42 7.67 -8.04
CA LEU A 262 -15.08 8.22 -6.74
C LEU A 262 -13.61 8.62 -6.65
N ARG A 263 -12.71 7.75 -7.12
CA ARG A 263 -11.27 8.08 -7.23
C ARG A 263 -11.06 9.37 -8.02
N ASP A 264 -11.71 9.50 -9.17
CA ASP A 264 -11.53 10.63 -10.06
C ASP A 264 -12.07 11.93 -9.43
N GLN A 265 -13.20 11.88 -8.71
CA GLN A 265 -13.77 13.02 -8.01
C GLN A 265 -12.93 13.46 -6.79
N VAL A 266 -12.49 12.51 -5.96
CA VAL A 266 -11.61 12.83 -4.82
C VAL A 266 -10.29 13.42 -5.33
N GLN A 267 -9.73 12.87 -6.41
CA GLN A 267 -8.53 13.43 -7.04
C GLN A 267 -8.77 14.84 -7.59
N ALA A 268 -9.92 15.10 -8.22
CA ALA A 268 -10.26 16.43 -8.74
C ALA A 268 -10.43 17.46 -7.61
N GLY A 269 -11.11 17.09 -6.52
CA GLY A 269 -11.24 17.91 -5.32
C GLY A 269 -9.88 18.22 -4.68
N MET A 270 -9.03 17.20 -4.53
CA MET A 270 -7.66 17.38 -4.03
C MET A 270 -6.81 18.28 -4.92
N ASN A 271 -6.90 18.13 -6.25
CA ASN A 271 -6.19 18.99 -7.19
C ASN A 271 -6.65 20.45 -7.11
N THR A 272 -7.94 20.68 -6.92
CA THR A 272 -8.53 22.02 -6.76
C THR A 272 -8.05 22.66 -5.46
N ALA A 273 -8.17 21.95 -4.33
CA ALA A 273 -7.69 22.42 -3.04
C ALA A 273 -6.17 22.68 -3.03
N LEU A 274 -5.39 21.83 -3.71
CA LEU A 274 -3.94 22.03 -3.87
C LEU A 274 -3.64 23.26 -4.73
N ALA A 275 -4.39 23.49 -5.81
CA ALA A 275 -4.21 24.65 -6.66
C ALA A 275 -4.48 25.95 -5.89
N GLU A 276 -5.54 25.98 -5.08
CA GLU A 276 -5.83 27.08 -4.15
C GLU A 276 -4.73 27.25 -3.10
N PHE A 277 -4.28 26.16 -2.47
CA PHE A 277 -3.20 26.19 -1.48
C PHE A 277 -1.90 26.75 -2.05
N ASN A 278 -1.61 26.47 -3.32
CA ASN A 278 -0.41 26.93 -4.02
C ASN A 278 -0.48 28.39 -4.51
N GLN A 279 -1.62 29.08 -4.39
CA GLN A 279 -1.73 30.46 -4.82
C GLN A 279 -0.75 31.35 -4.02
N GLY A 280 0.17 32.00 -4.74
CA GLY A 280 1.19 32.88 -4.15
C GLY A 280 2.34 32.17 -3.43
N ARG A 281 2.45 30.83 -3.52
CA ARG A 281 3.54 30.06 -2.89
C ARG A 281 4.63 29.70 -3.89
N SER A 282 5.89 29.80 -3.45
CA SER A 282 7.07 29.34 -4.17
C SER A 282 8.07 28.74 -3.18
N PRO A 283 8.54 27.48 -3.35
CA PRO A 283 8.18 26.55 -4.42
C PRO A 283 6.72 26.04 -4.31
N PRO A 284 6.14 25.50 -5.40
CA PRO A 284 4.82 24.88 -5.34
C PRO A 284 4.85 23.59 -4.53
N TYR A 285 3.73 23.26 -3.91
CA TYR A 285 3.51 22.02 -3.19
C TYR A 285 2.82 20.98 -4.08
N LYS A 286 3.09 19.71 -3.83
CA LYS A 286 2.41 18.57 -4.45
C LYS A 286 1.88 17.62 -3.38
N VAL A 287 0.82 16.87 -3.68
CA VAL A 287 0.37 15.77 -2.81
C VAL A 287 1.48 14.71 -2.74
N HIS A 288 1.94 14.41 -1.52
CA HIS A 288 2.84 13.30 -1.25
C HIS A 288 2.07 12.10 -0.75
N ASP A 289 1.14 12.26 0.17
CA ASP A 289 0.42 11.14 0.78
C ASP A 289 -0.97 11.61 1.22
N PHE A 290 -1.88 10.68 1.50
CA PHE A 290 -3.09 10.98 2.23
C PHE A 290 -3.51 9.79 3.09
N SER A 291 -4.18 10.09 4.19
CA SER A 291 -4.83 9.10 5.04
C SER A 291 -6.27 9.49 5.28
N LEU A 292 -7.16 8.50 5.18
CA LEU A 292 -8.57 8.69 5.46
C LEU A 292 -8.84 8.25 6.89
N THR A 293 -9.48 9.13 7.66
CA THR A 293 -9.92 8.88 9.02
C THR A 293 -11.45 8.98 9.09
N GLU A 294 -12.04 8.61 10.21
CA GLU A 294 -13.49 8.72 10.45
C GLU A 294 -14.03 10.15 10.28
N PHE A 295 -13.17 11.15 10.51
CA PHE A 295 -13.57 12.57 10.56
C PHE A 295 -12.99 13.41 9.42
N ASN A 296 -11.81 13.09 8.92
CA ASN A 296 -11.10 13.89 7.93
C ASN A 296 -10.32 13.03 6.94
N LEU A 297 -10.17 13.54 5.72
CA LEU A 297 -9.11 13.12 4.81
C LEU A 297 -7.90 14.03 5.07
N LEU A 298 -6.83 13.47 5.62
CA LEU A 298 -5.59 14.19 5.85
C LEU A 298 -4.72 14.07 4.61
N VAL A 299 -4.50 15.19 3.92
CA VAL A 299 -3.66 15.22 2.73
C VAL A 299 -2.31 15.83 3.09
N ARG A 300 -1.24 15.04 2.99
CA ARG A 300 0.12 15.53 3.14
C ARG A 300 0.60 16.13 1.83
N VAL A 301 0.89 17.42 1.86
CA VAL A 301 1.47 18.16 0.73
C VAL A 301 2.90 18.57 1.09
N CYS A 302 3.83 18.40 0.15
CA CYS A 302 5.23 18.74 0.37
C CYS A 302 5.74 19.67 -0.74
N PRO A 303 6.81 20.44 -0.51
CA PRO A 303 7.36 21.35 -1.52
C PRO A 303 8.10 20.58 -2.62
N VAL A 304 7.84 20.93 -3.89
CA VAL A 304 8.58 20.37 -5.02
C VAL A 304 9.88 21.15 -5.19
N SER A 305 11.00 20.54 -4.82
CA SER A 305 12.32 21.09 -5.09
C SER A 305 12.49 21.29 -6.60
N ALA A 306 12.88 22.50 -7.04
CA ALA A 306 13.26 22.70 -8.43
C ALA A 306 14.40 21.75 -8.81
N PRO A 307 14.43 21.19 -10.03
CA PRO A 307 15.60 20.48 -10.52
C PRO A 307 16.84 21.38 -10.36
N PRO A 308 18.02 20.83 -10.00
CA PRO A 308 19.23 21.63 -9.98
C PRO A 308 19.41 22.25 -11.37
N PRO A 309 19.81 23.55 -11.45
CA PRO A 309 20.08 24.17 -12.74
C PRO A 309 21.14 23.34 -13.47
N PRO A 310 21.05 23.21 -14.80
CA PRO A 310 22.08 22.52 -15.57
C PRO A 310 23.45 23.12 -15.23
N PRO A 311 24.51 22.30 -15.12
CA PRO A 311 25.86 22.81 -14.91
C PRO A 311 26.15 23.82 -16.01
N ASP A 312 26.39 25.07 -15.63
CA ASP A 312 26.71 26.14 -16.56
C ASP A 312 28.04 25.79 -17.24
N PRO A 313 28.04 25.45 -18.55
CA PRO A 313 29.27 25.07 -19.25
C PRO A 313 30.27 26.23 -19.32
N ASN A 314 29.85 27.46 -18.98
CA ASN A 314 30.67 28.66 -18.99
C ASN A 314 31.11 29.13 -17.60
N ARG A 315 30.88 28.35 -16.53
CA ARG A 315 31.42 28.69 -15.21
C ARG A 315 32.82 28.06 -15.06
N PRO A 316 33.92 28.82 -15.22
CA PRO A 316 35.26 28.29 -15.03
C PRO A 316 35.39 27.73 -13.61
N GLY A 317 35.94 26.52 -13.53
CA GLY A 317 36.10 25.74 -12.30
C GLY A 317 36.75 26.57 -11.20
N ARG A 318 36.00 26.80 -10.12
CA ARG A 318 36.60 27.18 -8.84
C ARG A 318 37.04 25.90 -8.17
N ASP A 319 38.13 25.35 -8.70
CA ASP A 319 38.93 24.35 -8.00
C ASP A 319 39.31 24.91 -6.62
N GLY A 320 39.27 24.01 -5.63
CA GLY A 320 39.78 24.27 -4.29
C GLY A 320 41.27 24.58 -4.34
N GLY A 321 41.59 25.86 -4.44
CA GLY A 321 42.90 26.39 -4.11
C GLY A 321 43.00 26.56 -2.60
N LEU A 322 43.81 25.71 -1.96
CA LEU A 322 44.41 26.01 -0.66
C LEU A 322 45.05 27.40 -0.72
N GLU A 323 44.53 28.37 0.04
CA GLU A 323 45.25 29.61 0.31
C GLU A 323 46.49 29.31 1.16
N PRO A 324 47.69 29.78 0.79
CA PRO A 324 48.81 29.79 1.71
C PRO A 324 48.56 30.86 2.77
N LEU A 325 48.54 30.44 4.04
CA LEU A 325 48.62 31.32 5.20
C LEU A 325 49.94 32.09 5.14
N HIS A 326 49.84 33.40 4.88
CA HIS A 326 50.90 34.36 5.20
C HIS A 326 50.72 34.87 6.63
N SER A 327 51.59 34.41 7.52
CA SER A 327 52.09 35.13 8.70
C SER A 327 53.44 34.54 9.09
#